data_AF-A0A8H4VNA9-F1
#
_entry.id   AF-A0A8H4VNA9-F1
#
_cell.length_a   1.000
_cell.length_b   1.000
_cell.length_c   1.000
_cell.angle_alpha   90.00
_cell.angle_beta   90.00
_cell.angle_gamma   90.00
#
_symmetry.space_group_name_H-M   'P 1'
#
loop_
_entity.id
_entity.type
_entity.pdbx_description
1 polymer ?
#
loop_
_entity_poly.entity_id
_entity_poly.type
_entity_poly.pdbx_seq_one_letter_code
_entity_poly.pdbx_strand_id
1 'polypeptide(L)'
;MARGNKRRRIDASSSSTTLRSNSVNVEKPSLTRLNELISEAVQIAKAIQPVFHEDWLLIKEAHILKDSLLKALPVDSTDIKYEEHEPSIRKDVQELEFLNSRPGENETIEYLISKLAERLNQWLAHIWRCMQHEDLVDMNLVEKSFVLCSEGLEVILDCCAREECTLCTMHHTTVVDAGGKVVYDEYYGRLIHNMAWMWRELLVVSTSRNLPTHSIIKNIRRFRLVKDVLNLLRRQYDEDAEAEENDEGYGFWDGHWTNAMKVAATDVLSCLVRI
;
A
#
# COMPACT_ATOMS: atom_id res chain seq x y z
N MET A 1 -20.33 -82.74 26.92
CA MET A 1 -21.36 -83.18 25.94
C MET A 1 -21.76 -81.97 25.11
N ALA A 2 -21.75 -82.12 23.77
CA ALA A 2 -22.58 -81.49 22.73
C ALA A 2 -23.10 -80.04 22.94
N ARG A 3 -23.09 -79.10 21.98
CA ARG A 3 -22.95 -79.11 20.51
C ARG A 3 -22.76 -77.64 20.09
N GLY A 4 -22.01 -77.40 19.02
CA GLY A 4 -21.77 -76.07 18.47
C GLY A 4 -22.92 -75.50 17.63
N ASN A 5 -22.75 -74.25 17.21
CA ASN A 5 -23.27 -73.78 15.93
C ASN A 5 -22.39 -72.66 15.35
N LYS A 6 -22.10 -72.81 14.05
CA LYS A 6 -21.34 -71.91 13.18
C LYS A 6 -22.20 -70.69 12.77
N ARG A 7 -21.60 -69.51 12.59
CA ARG A 7 -21.35 -68.84 11.28
C ARG A 7 -21.11 -67.32 11.39
N ARG A 8 -20.15 -66.90 10.54
CA ARG A 8 -20.00 -65.65 9.75
C ARG A 8 -19.48 -64.34 10.39
N ARG A 9 -18.18 -64.17 10.12
CA ARG A 9 -17.39 -62.98 9.71
C ARG A 9 -18.18 -61.83 9.03
N ILE A 10 -17.94 -60.59 9.48
CA ILE A 10 -17.74 -59.38 8.65
C ILE A 10 -16.65 -58.54 9.33
N ASP A 11 -15.64 -58.18 8.54
CA ASP A 11 -14.49 -57.35 8.91
C ASP A 11 -14.92 -55.88 9.08
N ALA A 12 -14.41 -55.18 10.10
CA ALA A 12 -14.50 -53.73 10.21
C ALA A 12 -13.13 -53.18 10.61
N SER A 13 -12.38 -52.80 9.59
CA SER A 13 -11.24 -51.90 9.64
C SER A 13 -11.64 -50.56 10.26
N SER A 14 -11.09 -50.23 11.43
CA SER A 14 -11.08 -48.85 11.93
C SER A 14 -9.69 -48.28 11.70
N SER A 15 -9.55 -47.64 10.54
CA SER A 15 -8.36 -46.93 10.11
C SER A 15 -8.08 -45.74 11.02
N SER A 16 -6.83 -45.67 11.48
CA SER A 16 -6.19 -44.52 12.10
C SER A 16 -6.28 -43.30 11.19
N THR A 17 -7.02 -42.27 11.59
CA THR A 17 -7.05 -40.99 10.88
C THR A 17 -5.90 -40.11 11.37
N THR A 18 -4.83 -40.14 10.59
CA THR A 18 -3.71 -39.20 10.66
C THR A 18 -4.21 -37.79 10.34
N LEU A 19 -4.08 -36.87 11.30
CA LEU A 19 -4.29 -35.43 11.08
C LEU A 19 -3.22 -34.91 10.11
N ARG A 20 -3.61 -34.71 8.84
CA ARG A 20 -2.81 -33.97 7.86
C ARG A 20 -2.94 -32.48 8.16
N SER A 21 -1.82 -31.87 8.53
CA SER A 21 -1.59 -30.44 8.42
C SER A 21 -1.76 -30.00 6.96
N ASN A 22 -2.83 -29.26 6.67
CA ASN A 22 -2.98 -28.58 5.39
C ASN A 22 -2.05 -27.36 5.39
N SER A 23 -0.82 -27.55 4.91
CA SER A 23 0.01 -26.47 4.40
C SER A 23 -0.73 -25.87 3.20
N VAL A 24 -1.12 -24.61 3.30
CA VAL A 24 -1.60 -23.83 2.15
C VAL A 24 -0.45 -23.74 1.16
N ASN A 25 -0.55 -24.51 0.08
CA ASN A 25 0.33 -24.38 -1.07
C ASN A 25 0.02 -23.02 -1.72
N VAL A 26 0.93 -22.06 -1.57
CA VAL A 26 0.95 -20.87 -2.42
C VAL A 26 1.34 -21.37 -3.81
N GLU A 27 0.34 -21.59 -4.68
CA GLU A 27 0.58 -22.02 -6.06
C GLU A 27 1.38 -20.95 -6.79
N LYS A 28 2.61 -21.30 -7.19
CA LYS A 28 3.39 -20.48 -8.13
C LYS A 28 2.57 -20.31 -9.41
N PRO A 29 2.42 -19.08 -9.94
CA PRO A 29 1.68 -18.85 -11.17
C PRO A 29 2.33 -19.64 -12.32
N SER A 30 1.50 -20.31 -13.12
CA SER A 30 1.99 -21.10 -14.25
C SER A 30 2.62 -20.17 -15.30
N LEU A 31 3.69 -20.64 -15.95
CA LEU A 31 4.33 -19.94 -17.08
C LEU A 31 3.32 -19.54 -18.17
N THR A 32 2.27 -20.33 -18.35
CA THR A 32 1.15 -20.04 -19.25
C THR A 32 0.41 -18.77 -18.84
N ARG A 33 0.07 -18.62 -17.55
CA ARG A 33 -0.62 -17.43 -17.04
C ARG A 33 0.23 -16.18 -17.16
N LEU A 34 1.54 -16.28 -16.90
CA LEU A 34 2.46 -15.16 -17.06
C LEU A 34 2.53 -14.70 -18.53
N ASN A 35 2.61 -15.64 -19.47
CA ASN A 35 2.63 -15.34 -20.91
C ASN A 35 1.33 -14.70 -21.42
N GLU A 36 0.18 -15.13 -20.89
CA GLU A 36 -1.12 -14.49 -21.19
C GLU A 36 -1.13 -13.04 -20.73
N LEU A 37 -0.75 -12.77 -19.47
CA LEU A 37 -0.72 -11.43 -18.91
C LEU A 37 0.26 -10.50 -19.66
N ILE A 38 1.42 -11.01 -20.06
CA ILE A 38 2.38 -10.25 -20.89
C ILE A 38 1.79 -9.93 -22.26
N SER A 39 1.11 -10.89 -22.88
CA SER A 39 0.49 -10.70 -24.20
C SER A 39 -0.63 -9.65 -24.14
N GLU A 40 -1.44 -9.70 -23.10
CA GLU A 40 -2.48 -8.70 -22.80
C GLU A 40 -1.84 -7.32 -22.60
N ALA A 41 -0.70 -7.24 -21.89
CA ALA A 41 -0.06 -5.97 -21.58
C ALA A 41 0.52 -5.30 -22.82
N VAL A 42 1.07 -6.11 -23.73
CA VAL A 42 1.53 -5.64 -25.03
C VAL A 42 0.37 -5.13 -25.88
N GLN A 43 -0.82 -5.72 -25.81
CA GLN A 43 -1.98 -5.23 -26.55
C GLN A 43 -2.52 -3.92 -25.99
N ILE A 44 -2.64 -3.81 -24.66
CA ILE A 44 -3.06 -2.56 -24.01
C ILE A 44 -2.06 -1.44 -24.29
N ALA A 45 -0.75 -1.71 -24.16
CA ALA A 45 0.28 -0.72 -24.44
C ALA A 45 0.27 -0.25 -25.92
N LYS A 46 -0.14 -1.10 -26.86
CA LYS A 46 -0.32 -0.73 -28.27
C LYS A 46 -1.60 0.10 -28.51
N ALA A 47 -2.61 -0.08 -27.68
CA ALA A 47 -3.89 0.61 -27.77
C ALA A 47 -3.83 2.03 -27.17
N ILE A 48 -2.96 2.25 -26.18
CA ILE A 48 -2.70 3.58 -25.61
C ILE A 48 -2.01 4.45 -26.68
N GLN A 49 -2.76 5.37 -27.30
CA GLN A 49 -2.15 6.41 -28.14
C GLN A 49 -1.61 7.56 -27.28
N PRO A 50 -0.58 8.31 -27.72
CA PRO A 50 0.07 9.33 -26.89
C PRO A 50 -0.73 10.64 -26.73
N VAL A 51 -2.06 10.64 -26.81
CA VAL A 51 -2.87 11.87 -26.86
C VAL A 51 -4.02 11.86 -25.85
N PHE A 52 -3.90 12.74 -24.85
CA PHE A 52 -4.85 13.31 -23.88
C PHE A 52 -6.13 12.57 -23.45
N HIS A 53 -6.25 12.48 -22.11
CA HIS A 53 -7.43 12.52 -21.21
C HIS A 53 -8.69 11.66 -21.43
N GLU A 54 -9.01 11.20 -22.63
CA GLU A 54 -10.28 10.47 -22.91
C GLU A 54 -10.16 8.94 -22.75
N ASP A 55 -8.94 8.40 -22.72
CA ASP A 55 -8.66 6.96 -22.64
C ASP A 55 -8.56 6.42 -21.19
N TRP A 56 -9.29 7.01 -20.24
CA TRP A 56 -9.20 6.67 -18.81
C TRP A 56 -9.55 5.21 -18.50
N LEU A 57 -10.43 4.59 -19.30
CA LEU A 57 -10.75 3.17 -19.21
C LEU A 57 -9.56 2.28 -19.62
N LEU A 58 -8.83 2.66 -20.66
CA LEU A 58 -7.63 1.93 -21.10
C LEU A 58 -6.49 2.07 -20.10
N ILE A 59 -6.35 3.24 -19.48
CA ILE A 59 -5.43 3.46 -18.36
C ILE A 59 -5.82 2.58 -17.18
N LYS A 60 -7.12 2.48 -16.86
CA LYS A 60 -7.65 1.58 -15.83
C LYS A 60 -7.29 0.12 -16.10
N GLU A 61 -7.54 -0.34 -17.32
CA GLU A 61 -7.21 -1.70 -17.76
C GLU A 61 -5.70 -1.96 -17.69
N ALA A 62 -4.87 -0.99 -18.08
CA ALA A 62 -3.42 -1.07 -17.95
C ALA A 62 -2.97 -1.20 -16.49
N HIS A 63 -3.59 -0.45 -15.57
CA HIS A 63 -3.30 -0.55 -14.14
C HIS A 63 -3.72 -1.91 -13.55
N ILE A 64 -4.93 -2.37 -13.86
CA ILE A 64 -5.42 -3.69 -13.44
C ILE A 64 -4.48 -4.80 -13.91
N LEU A 65 -3.99 -4.67 -15.14
CA LEU A 65 -3.11 -5.66 -15.72
C LEU A 65 -1.68 -5.60 -15.18
N LYS A 66 -1.14 -4.41 -14.96
CA LYS A 66 0.12 -4.20 -14.22
C LYS A 66 0.05 -4.86 -12.86
N ASP A 67 -1.03 -4.64 -12.12
CA ASP A 67 -1.22 -5.22 -10.78
C ASP A 67 -1.35 -6.76 -10.85
N SER A 68 -2.00 -7.29 -11.89
CA SER A 68 -2.09 -8.73 -12.15
C SER A 68 -0.73 -9.37 -12.50
N LEU A 69 0.11 -8.66 -13.27
CA LEU A 69 1.49 -9.07 -13.55
C LEU A 69 2.37 -9.04 -12.31
N LEU A 70 2.25 -7.99 -11.48
CA LEU A 70 2.99 -7.88 -10.23
C LEU A 70 2.62 -9.00 -9.24
N LYS A 71 1.35 -9.40 -9.18
CA LYS A 71 0.91 -10.58 -8.41
C LYS A 71 1.48 -11.90 -8.94
N ALA A 72 1.80 -11.97 -10.22
CA ALA A 72 2.35 -13.16 -10.85
C ALA A 72 3.88 -13.29 -10.68
N LEU A 73 4.56 -12.23 -10.20
CA LEU A 73 5.99 -12.23 -9.95
C LEU A 73 6.24 -12.42 -8.45
N PRO A 74 7.14 -13.34 -8.04
CA PRO A 74 7.59 -13.39 -6.66
C PRO A 74 8.40 -12.12 -6.37
N VAL A 75 7.83 -11.18 -5.61
CA VAL A 75 8.54 -9.99 -5.16
C VAL A 75 8.71 -10.06 -3.65
N ASP A 76 9.55 -10.99 -3.21
CA ASP A 76 10.05 -11.05 -1.83
C ASP A 76 11.30 -10.18 -1.70
N SER A 77 11.17 -8.87 -1.94
CA SER A 77 12.26 -7.94 -1.68
C SER A 77 11.96 -7.15 -0.41
N THR A 78 12.73 -7.44 0.64
CA THR A 78 12.76 -6.65 1.88
C THR A 78 13.66 -5.41 1.74
N ASP A 79 14.26 -5.21 0.56
CA ASP A 79 15.13 -4.06 0.28
C ASP A 79 14.28 -2.83 -0.03
N ILE A 80 14.32 -1.83 0.85
CA ILE A 80 13.64 -0.54 0.70
C ILE A 80 14.18 0.26 -0.51
N LYS A 81 15.39 -0.07 -1.00
CA LYS A 81 16.05 0.60 -2.13
C LYS A 81 16.25 2.11 -1.91
N TYR A 82 16.48 2.50 -0.65
CA TYR A 82 16.65 3.91 -0.28
C TYR A 82 17.72 4.61 -1.12
N GLU A 83 18.89 3.97 -1.30
CA GLU A 83 20.02 4.53 -2.05
C GLU A 83 19.72 4.69 -3.56
N GLU A 84 18.74 3.96 -4.11
CA GLU A 84 18.29 4.13 -5.50
C GLU A 84 17.32 5.30 -5.63
N HIS A 85 16.38 5.41 -4.68
CA HIS A 85 15.29 6.38 -4.72
C HIS A 85 15.72 7.77 -4.24
N GLU A 86 16.58 7.88 -3.22
CA GLU A 86 17.01 9.15 -2.64
C GLU A 86 17.57 10.14 -3.68
N PRO A 87 18.64 9.82 -4.43
CA PRO A 87 19.24 10.78 -5.35
C PRO A 87 18.27 11.21 -6.44
N SER A 88 17.40 10.28 -6.88
CA SER A 88 16.41 10.55 -7.92
C SER A 88 15.34 11.54 -7.43
N ILE A 89 14.80 11.32 -6.23
CA ILE A 89 13.79 12.20 -5.64
C ILE A 89 14.39 13.56 -5.33
N ARG A 90 15.60 13.63 -4.74
CA ARG A 90 16.25 14.91 -4.46
C ARG A 90 16.51 15.72 -5.72
N LYS A 91 16.90 15.08 -6.81
CA LYS A 91 17.07 15.73 -8.10
C LYS A 91 15.75 16.32 -8.61
N ASP A 92 14.69 15.50 -8.66
CA ASP A 92 13.37 15.93 -9.15
C ASP A 92 12.82 17.08 -8.27
N VAL A 93 13.02 17.02 -6.95
CA VAL A 93 12.66 18.09 -6.00
C VAL A 93 13.41 19.40 -6.28
N GLN A 94 14.74 19.34 -6.41
CA GLN A 94 15.57 20.52 -6.68
C GLN A 94 15.21 21.19 -8.01
N GLU A 95 14.92 20.37 -9.04
CA GLU A 95 14.47 20.85 -10.34
C GLU A 95 13.12 21.56 -10.22
N LEU A 96 12.17 20.97 -9.49
CA LEU A 96 10.86 21.55 -9.27
C LEU A 96 10.91 22.86 -8.46
N GLU A 97 11.71 22.92 -7.39
CA GLU A 97 11.92 24.15 -6.60
C GLU A 97 12.52 25.28 -7.46
N PHE A 98 13.50 24.94 -8.30
CA PHE A 98 14.14 25.89 -9.20
C PHE A 98 13.14 26.47 -10.20
N LEU A 99 12.30 25.62 -10.80
CA LEU A 99 11.29 26.06 -11.77
C LEU A 99 10.15 26.84 -11.12
N ASN A 100 9.70 26.42 -9.93
CA ASN A 100 8.70 27.16 -9.17
C ASN A 100 9.17 28.60 -8.88
N SER A 101 10.48 28.84 -8.70
CA SER A 101 11.01 30.19 -8.51
C SER A 101 10.93 31.11 -9.75
N ARG A 102 10.57 30.59 -10.94
CA ARG A 102 10.57 31.30 -12.21
C ARG A 102 9.16 31.46 -12.79
N PRO A 103 8.81 32.63 -13.35
CA PRO A 103 7.53 32.81 -14.03
C PRO A 103 7.52 32.16 -15.42
N GLY A 104 6.45 31.44 -15.76
CA GLY A 104 6.11 31.07 -17.15
C GLY A 104 6.45 29.64 -17.60
N GLU A 105 6.76 28.72 -16.70
CA GLU A 105 7.11 27.32 -17.04
C GLU A 105 6.03 26.30 -16.62
N ASN A 106 4.75 26.70 -16.66
CA ASN A 106 3.63 25.96 -16.07
C ASN A 106 3.51 24.51 -16.56
N GLU A 107 3.59 24.27 -17.87
CA GLU A 107 3.50 22.90 -18.43
C GLU A 107 4.65 21.99 -17.96
N THR A 108 5.85 22.55 -17.78
CA THR A 108 7.02 21.79 -17.30
C THR A 108 6.90 21.48 -15.81
N ILE A 109 6.38 22.45 -15.03
CA ILE A 109 6.07 22.27 -13.61
C ILE A 109 5.02 21.16 -13.44
N GLU A 110 3.92 21.19 -14.21
CA GLU A 110 2.88 20.16 -14.17
C GLU A 110 3.42 18.76 -14.48
N TYR A 111 4.25 18.65 -15.53
CA TYR A 111 4.89 17.38 -15.89
C TYR A 111 5.78 16.85 -14.75
N LEU A 112 6.60 17.70 -14.14
CA LEU A 112 7.49 17.30 -13.05
C LEU A 112 6.74 16.97 -11.77
N ILE A 113 5.64 17.68 -11.46
CA ILE A 113 4.75 17.33 -10.34
C ILE A 113 4.19 15.93 -10.56
N SER A 114 3.61 15.66 -11.73
CA SER A 114 3.02 14.35 -12.05
C SER A 114 4.05 13.23 -11.99
N LYS A 115 5.23 13.45 -12.59
CA LYS A 115 6.35 12.50 -12.55
C LYS A 115 6.84 12.20 -11.13
N LEU A 116 7.01 13.24 -10.31
CA LEU A 116 7.44 13.07 -8.92
C LEU A 116 6.35 12.38 -8.10
N ALA A 117 5.09 12.79 -8.24
CA ALA A 117 3.96 12.19 -7.53
C ALA A 117 3.78 10.71 -7.87
N GLU A 118 3.91 10.33 -9.15
CA GLU A 118 3.90 8.92 -9.57
C GLU A 118 5.04 8.14 -8.90
N ARG A 119 6.28 8.67 -8.96
CA ARG A 119 7.45 8.03 -8.34
C ARG A 119 7.26 7.82 -6.83
N LEU A 120 6.74 8.85 -6.14
CA LEU A 120 6.46 8.78 -4.72
C LEU A 120 5.40 7.71 -4.42
N ASN A 121 4.27 7.69 -5.13
CA ASN A 121 3.23 6.68 -4.94
C ASN A 121 3.74 5.25 -5.16
N GLN A 122 4.50 5.02 -6.23
CA GLN A 122 5.09 3.70 -6.50
C GLN A 122 6.04 3.25 -5.40
N TRP A 123 6.88 4.16 -4.89
CA TRP A 123 7.82 3.83 -3.83
C TRP A 123 7.13 3.66 -2.48
N LEU A 124 6.12 4.46 -2.15
CA LEU A 124 5.31 4.29 -0.94
C LEU A 124 4.71 2.89 -0.87
N ALA A 125 4.12 2.41 -1.97
CA ALA A 125 3.58 1.04 -2.03
C ALA A 125 4.68 -0.03 -1.80
N HIS A 126 5.88 0.20 -2.32
CA HIS A 126 7.04 -0.68 -2.10
C HIS A 126 7.53 -0.65 -0.65
N ILE A 127 7.67 0.53 -0.05
CA ILE A 127 8.07 0.69 1.36
C ILE A 127 7.08 -0.04 2.28
N TRP A 128 5.77 0.10 2.03
CA TRP A 128 4.76 -0.61 2.81
C TRP A 128 4.89 -2.13 2.72
N ARG A 129 5.18 -2.66 1.52
CA ARG A 129 5.45 -4.10 1.35
C ARG A 129 6.66 -4.54 2.15
N CYS A 130 7.76 -3.78 2.12
CA CYS A 130 8.93 -4.08 2.96
C CYS A 130 8.55 -4.05 4.45
N MET A 131 7.76 -3.06 4.87
CA MET A 131 7.25 -2.94 6.24
C MET A 131 6.35 -4.11 6.66
N GLN A 132 5.88 -5.00 5.78
CA GLN A 132 5.22 -6.23 6.24
C GLN A 132 6.19 -7.24 6.84
N HIS A 133 7.46 -7.19 6.42
CA HIS A 133 8.53 -8.11 6.83
C HIS A 133 9.39 -7.50 7.94
N GLU A 134 8.74 -6.97 8.97
CA GLU A 134 9.37 -6.11 9.99
C GLU A 134 10.53 -6.75 10.75
N ASP A 135 10.56 -8.08 10.89
CA ASP A 135 11.69 -8.79 11.53
C ASP A 135 12.97 -8.75 10.67
N LEU A 136 12.84 -8.36 9.40
CA LEU A 136 13.90 -8.32 8.40
C LEU A 136 14.21 -6.90 7.91
N VAL A 137 13.42 -5.91 8.32
CA VAL A 137 13.47 -4.55 7.78
C VAL A 137 13.78 -3.53 8.87
N ASP A 138 14.70 -2.62 8.58
CA ASP A 138 15.05 -1.54 9.48
C ASP A 138 13.95 -0.47 9.51
N MET A 139 13.19 -0.42 10.60
CA MET A 139 12.10 0.55 10.79
C MET A 139 12.59 2.01 10.81
N ASN A 140 13.85 2.28 11.15
CA ASN A 140 14.40 3.63 11.03
C ASN A 140 14.59 4.00 9.57
N LEU A 141 14.96 3.03 8.71
CA LEU A 141 15.08 3.24 7.28
C LEU A 141 13.70 3.42 6.63
N VAL A 142 12.68 2.69 7.09
CA VAL A 142 11.27 2.93 6.71
C VAL A 142 10.87 4.37 7.03
N GLU A 143 11.08 4.80 8.28
CA GLU A 143 10.78 6.18 8.70
C GLU A 143 11.54 7.21 7.86
N LYS A 144 12.85 7.02 7.65
CA LYS A 144 13.69 7.90 6.82
C LYS A 144 13.17 8.01 5.39
N SER A 145 12.65 6.91 4.84
CA SER A 145 12.07 6.87 3.49
C SER A 145 10.76 7.65 3.43
N PHE A 146 9.88 7.50 4.43
CA PHE A 146 8.65 8.29 4.53
C PHE A 146 8.92 9.78 4.73
N VAL A 147 9.92 10.15 5.51
CA VAL A 147 10.36 11.55 5.63
C VAL A 147 10.75 12.11 4.26
N LEU A 148 11.56 11.38 3.49
CA LEU A 148 11.95 11.84 2.15
C LEU A 148 10.76 11.97 1.20
N CYS A 149 9.83 11.02 1.21
CA CYS A 149 8.62 11.13 0.39
C CYS A 149 7.74 12.31 0.82
N SER A 150 7.67 12.59 2.12
CA SER A 150 6.91 13.72 2.66
C SER A 150 7.54 15.07 2.29
N GLU A 151 8.88 15.17 2.29
CA GLU A 151 9.60 16.35 1.79
C GLU A 151 9.31 16.58 0.29
N GLY A 152 9.28 15.52 -0.52
CA GLY A 152 8.86 15.64 -1.93
C GLY A 152 7.40 16.09 -2.10
N LEU A 153 6.50 15.62 -1.24
CA LEU A 153 5.10 16.06 -1.22
C LEU A 153 4.96 17.55 -0.85
N GLU A 154 5.70 18.06 0.14
CA GLU A 154 5.65 19.48 0.51
C GLU A 154 5.97 20.37 -0.70
N VAL A 155 7.02 20.04 -1.45
CA VAL A 155 7.41 20.81 -2.64
C VAL A 155 6.35 20.72 -3.73
N ILE A 156 5.74 19.56 -3.95
CA ILE A 156 4.60 19.42 -4.87
C ILE A 156 3.46 20.35 -4.46
N LEU A 157 3.07 20.33 -3.18
CA LEU A 157 1.94 21.13 -2.67
C LEU A 157 2.22 22.63 -2.79
N ASP A 158 3.45 23.07 -2.52
CA ASP A 158 3.87 24.46 -2.68
C ASP A 158 3.81 24.93 -4.13
N CYS A 159 4.10 24.04 -5.09
CA CYS A 159 3.94 24.34 -6.53
C CYS A 159 2.47 24.37 -6.93
N CYS A 160 1.67 23.38 -6.50
CA CYS A 160 0.24 23.30 -6.80
C CYS A 160 -0.55 24.51 -6.26
N ALA A 161 -0.15 25.08 -5.12
CA ALA A 161 -0.79 26.25 -4.52
C ALA A 161 -0.71 27.50 -5.42
N ARG A 162 0.25 27.55 -6.35
CA ARG A 162 0.43 28.69 -7.27
C ARG A 162 -0.25 28.49 -8.62
N GLU A 163 -0.31 27.24 -9.09
CA GLU A 163 -0.63 26.91 -10.48
C GLU A 163 -1.94 26.11 -10.66
N GLU A 164 -2.75 25.95 -9.61
CA GLU A 164 -4.00 25.14 -9.63
C GLU A 164 -3.83 23.65 -10.05
N CYS A 165 -2.60 23.12 -9.98
CA CYS A 165 -2.22 21.76 -10.44
C CYS A 165 -2.70 20.60 -9.54
N THR A 166 -3.84 20.73 -8.86
CA THR A 166 -4.33 19.71 -7.91
C THR A 166 -4.55 18.33 -8.55
N LEU A 167 -4.92 18.29 -9.83
CA LEU A 167 -5.11 17.05 -10.60
C LEU A 167 -3.80 16.28 -10.82
N CYS A 168 -2.67 16.97 -10.91
CA CYS A 168 -1.35 16.37 -11.11
C CYS A 168 -0.86 15.54 -9.91
N THR A 169 -1.60 15.57 -8.80
CA THR A 169 -1.31 14.80 -7.59
C THR A 169 -2.21 13.58 -7.43
N MET A 170 -3.20 13.41 -8.32
CA MET A 170 -4.14 12.30 -8.30
C MET A 170 -3.57 11.14 -9.08
N HIS A 171 -3.23 10.05 -8.39
CA HIS A 171 -2.76 8.82 -9.01
C HIS A 171 -3.43 7.62 -8.38
N HIS A 172 -3.75 6.64 -9.22
CA HIS A 172 -4.19 5.34 -8.75
C HIS A 172 -3.06 4.70 -7.93
N THR A 173 -3.38 4.36 -6.68
CA THR A 173 -2.46 3.73 -5.75
C THR A 173 -3.06 2.43 -5.24
N THR A 174 -2.50 1.31 -5.73
CA THR A 174 -2.81 -0.03 -5.23
C THR A 174 -1.67 -0.51 -4.34
N VAL A 175 -1.99 -0.94 -3.13
CA VAL A 175 -1.08 -1.68 -2.27
C VAL A 175 -1.59 -3.10 -2.10
N VAL A 176 -0.69 -4.06 -2.26
CA VAL A 176 -0.97 -5.48 -2.22
C VAL A 176 -0.03 -6.10 -1.20
N ASP A 177 -0.58 -6.93 -0.31
CA ASP A 177 0.20 -7.70 0.66
C ASP A 177 1.01 -8.83 0.02
N ALA A 178 1.88 -9.46 0.82
CA ALA A 178 2.67 -10.62 0.41
C ALA A 178 1.82 -11.81 -0.08
N GLY A 179 0.54 -11.87 0.29
CA GLY A 179 -0.41 -12.89 -0.14
C GLY A 179 -1.13 -12.55 -1.46
N GLY A 180 -0.85 -11.41 -2.08
CA GLY A 180 -1.52 -10.96 -3.29
C GLY A 180 -2.90 -10.32 -3.06
N LYS A 181 -3.29 -10.10 -1.79
CA LYS A 181 -4.55 -9.44 -1.43
C LYS A 181 -4.34 -7.93 -1.46
N VAL A 182 -5.30 -7.23 -2.05
CA VAL A 182 -5.34 -5.77 -2.06
C VAL A 182 -5.71 -5.27 -0.66
N VAL A 183 -4.88 -4.39 -0.10
CA VAL A 183 -5.06 -3.82 1.24
C VAL A 183 -5.33 -2.32 1.22
N TYR A 184 -5.08 -1.69 0.08
CA TYR A 184 -5.35 -0.29 -0.21
C TYR A 184 -5.55 -0.18 -1.71
N ASP A 185 -6.65 0.44 -2.14
CA ASP A 185 -6.94 0.66 -3.55
C ASP A 185 -7.68 1.98 -3.70
N GLU A 186 -6.92 3.03 -3.95
CA GLU A 186 -7.46 4.37 -4.09
C GLU A 186 -7.20 4.88 -5.50
N TYR A 187 -8.27 4.93 -6.29
CA TYR A 187 -8.22 5.20 -7.73
C TYR A 187 -8.04 6.68 -8.06
N TYR A 188 -8.56 7.55 -7.20
CA TYR A 188 -8.49 9.01 -7.38
C TYR A 188 -7.86 9.69 -6.15
N GLY A 189 -6.97 8.97 -5.49
CA GLY A 189 -6.30 9.42 -4.28
C GLY A 189 -5.34 10.54 -4.58
N ARG A 190 -5.50 11.65 -3.86
CA ARG A 190 -4.44 12.65 -3.80
C ARG A 190 -3.27 12.05 -3.02
N LEU A 191 -2.05 12.30 -3.50
CA LEU A 191 -0.82 11.83 -2.85
C LEU A 191 -0.78 12.15 -1.34
N ILE A 192 -1.34 13.27 -0.89
CA ILE A 192 -1.43 13.62 0.54
C ILE A 192 -2.23 12.61 1.37
N HIS A 193 -3.32 12.05 0.81
CA HIS A 193 -4.12 11.02 1.50
C HIS A 193 -3.37 9.69 1.54
N ASN A 194 -2.73 9.31 0.42
CA ASN A 194 -1.88 8.12 0.38
C ASN A 194 -0.73 8.23 1.40
N MET A 195 -0.13 9.42 1.53
CA MET A 195 0.91 9.71 2.52
C MET A 195 0.38 9.62 3.96
N ALA A 196 -0.80 10.18 4.23
CA ALA A 196 -1.44 10.08 5.55
C ALA A 196 -1.74 8.63 5.92
N TRP A 197 -2.23 7.82 4.96
CA TRP A 197 -2.44 6.39 5.14
C TRP A 197 -1.13 5.68 5.48
N MET A 198 -0.04 5.96 4.75
CA MET A 198 1.28 5.38 5.02
C MET A 198 1.81 5.72 6.43
N TRP A 199 1.71 6.99 6.84
CA TRP A 199 2.10 7.40 8.19
C TRP A 199 1.26 6.75 9.28
N ARG A 200 -0.05 6.61 9.05
CA ARG A 200 -0.94 5.87 9.94
C ARG A 200 -0.49 4.42 10.10
N GLU A 201 -0.22 3.73 8.99
CA GLU A 201 0.24 2.34 8.99
C GLU A 201 1.52 2.19 9.81
N LEU A 202 2.55 3.01 9.56
CA LEU A 202 3.80 2.98 10.31
C LEU A 202 3.59 3.23 11.80
N LEU A 203 2.75 4.20 12.15
CA LEU A 203 2.47 4.54 13.56
C LEU A 203 1.73 3.41 14.28
N VAL A 204 0.73 2.81 13.66
CA VAL A 204 -0.05 1.69 14.22
C VAL A 204 0.82 0.45 14.37
N VAL A 205 1.58 0.10 13.33
CA VAL A 205 2.54 -1.01 13.35
C VAL A 205 3.54 -0.83 14.48
N SER A 206 4.20 0.32 14.56
CA SER A 206 5.20 0.61 15.59
C SER A 206 4.60 0.54 17.00
N THR A 207 3.40 1.09 17.19
CA THR A 207 2.69 1.06 18.48
C THR A 207 2.33 -0.37 18.89
N SER A 208 1.80 -1.18 17.96
CA SER A 208 1.37 -2.56 18.23
C SER A 208 2.51 -3.48 18.69
N ARG A 209 3.75 -3.08 18.38
CA ARG A 209 4.98 -3.80 18.72
C ARG A 209 5.77 -3.15 19.85
N ASN A 210 5.24 -2.10 20.49
CA ASN A 210 5.93 -1.31 21.51
C ASN A 210 7.27 -0.70 21.03
N LEU A 211 7.37 -0.35 19.74
CA LEU A 211 8.52 0.38 19.20
C LEU A 211 8.39 1.89 19.53
N PRO A 212 9.51 2.64 19.56
CA PRO A 212 9.46 4.09 19.78
C PRO A 212 8.67 4.83 18.69
N THR A 213 7.68 5.62 19.07
CA THR A 213 6.80 6.36 18.14
C THR A 213 6.98 7.87 18.16
N HIS A 214 7.87 8.39 19.02
CA HIS A 214 8.03 9.82 19.20
C HIS A 214 8.49 10.56 17.94
N SER A 215 9.45 9.99 17.19
CA SER A 215 9.93 10.53 15.92
C SER A 215 8.83 10.54 14.86
N ILE A 216 8.08 9.44 14.75
CA ILE A 216 6.95 9.28 13.83
C ILE A 216 5.89 10.36 14.09
N ILE A 217 5.45 10.54 15.34
CA ILE A 217 4.47 11.56 15.72
C ILE A 217 5.00 12.97 15.42
N LYS A 218 6.29 13.24 15.70
CA LYS A 218 6.92 14.52 15.38
C LYS A 218 6.91 14.80 13.88
N ASN A 219 7.15 13.79 13.05
CA ASN A 219 7.14 13.91 11.60
C ASN A 219 5.72 14.13 11.05
N ILE A 220 4.72 13.37 11.53
CA ILE A 220 3.30 13.61 11.18
C ILE A 220 2.90 15.07 11.46
N ARG A 221 3.35 15.63 12.59
CA ARG A 221 3.15 17.05 12.90
C ARG A 221 3.90 17.99 11.98
N ARG A 222 5.19 17.72 11.74
CA ARG A 222 6.05 18.52 10.86
C ARG A 222 5.38 18.71 9.50
N PHE A 223 4.87 17.62 8.93
CA PHE A 223 4.21 17.60 7.62
C PHE A 223 2.70 17.94 7.66
N ARG A 224 2.18 18.37 8.82
CA ARG A 224 0.79 18.80 9.03
C ARG A 224 -0.28 17.74 8.70
N LEU A 225 0.07 16.46 8.79
CA LEU A 225 -0.81 15.32 8.46
C LEU A 225 -1.65 14.83 9.65
N VAL A 226 -1.62 15.54 10.79
CA VAL A 226 -2.30 15.07 12.02
C VAL A 226 -3.80 14.86 11.79
N LYS A 227 -4.47 15.80 11.13
CA LYS A 227 -5.92 15.69 10.85
C LYS A 227 -6.19 14.51 9.92
N ASP A 228 -5.43 14.39 8.83
CA ASP A 228 -5.62 13.34 7.83
C ASP A 228 -5.37 11.94 8.43
N VAL A 229 -4.31 11.78 9.22
CA VAL A 229 -4.03 10.53 9.95
C VAL A 229 -5.14 10.20 10.94
N LEU A 230 -5.64 11.18 11.70
CA LEU A 230 -6.75 10.97 12.64
C LEU A 230 -8.06 10.60 11.94
N ASN A 231 -8.34 11.20 10.79
CA ASN A 231 -9.53 10.90 9.98
C ASN A 231 -9.50 9.47 9.41
N LEU A 232 -8.31 8.86 9.31
CA LEU A 232 -8.12 7.49 8.85
C LEU A 232 -8.10 6.46 9.99
N LEU A 233 -8.33 6.86 11.24
CA LEU A 233 -8.45 5.98 12.41
C LEU A 233 -9.91 5.86 12.82
N ARG A 234 -10.39 4.63 13.03
CA ARG A 234 -11.72 4.42 13.60
C ARG A 234 -11.75 4.89 15.04
N ARG A 235 -12.81 5.61 15.41
CA ARG A 235 -13.03 6.04 16.80
C ARG A 235 -13.46 4.88 17.71
N GLN A 236 -14.15 3.90 17.15
CA GLN A 236 -14.58 2.68 17.83
C GLN A 236 -14.44 1.50 16.87
N TYR A 237 -13.75 0.46 17.33
CA TYR A 237 -13.68 -0.86 16.70
C TYR A 237 -14.74 -1.75 17.36
N ASP A 238 -16.02 -1.39 17.22
CA ASP A 238 -17.11 -2.28 17.63
C ASP A 238 -17.34 -3.33 16.53
N GLU A 239 -17.71 -4.56 16.94
CA GLU A 239 -17.96 -5.68 16.01
C GLU A 239 -19.07 -5.39 14.98
N ASP A 240 -19.93 -4.40 15.29
CA ASP A 240 -21.06 -3.95 14.44
C ASP A 240 -20.79 -2.64 13.67
N ALA A 241 -19.57 -2.07 13.75
CA ALA A 241 -19.22 -0.84 13.03
C ALA A 241 -18.94 -1.15 11.54
N GLU A 242 -20.00 -1.32 10.76
CA GLU A 242 -19.97 -1.63 9.32
C GLU A 242 -19.41 -0.50 8.42
N ALA A 243 -19.07 0.65 8.98
CA ALA A 243 -18.61 1.79 8.17
C ALA A 243 -17.28 1.47 7.48
N GLU A 244 -17.28 1.30 6.16
CA GLU A 244 -16.05 1.08 5.39
C GLU A 244 -15.26 2.38 5.18
N GLU A 245 -15.93 3.52 5.34
CA GLU A 245 -15.43 4.88 5.07
C GLU A 245 -15.67 5.84 6.25
N ASN A 246 -14.89 6.92 6.28
CA ASN A 246 -15.08 8.03 7.22
C ASN A 246 -16.11 9.07 6.71
N ASP A 247 -16.40 10.10 7.51
CA ASP A 247 -17.36 11.16 7.17
C ASP A 247 -16.97 11.98 5.90
N GLU A 248 -15.73 11.87 5.45
CA GLU A 248 -15.19 12.53 4.26
C GLU A 248 -15.21 11.60 3.03
N GLY A 249 -15.72 10.37 3.16
CA GLY A 249 -15.81 9.37 2.09
C GLY A 249 -14.51 8.61 1.83
N TYR A 250 -13.53 8.70 2.74
CA TYR A 250 -12.28 7.96 2.61
C TYR A 250 -12.35 6.61 3.32
N GLY A 251 -11.97 5.56 2.61
CA GLY A 251 -11.90 4.21 3.16
C GLY A 251 -10.95 4.09 4.35
N PHE A 252 -11.34 3.32 5.37
CA PHE A 252 -10.46 3.03 6.50
C PHE A 252 -9.35 2.05 6.15
N TRP A 253 -9.53 1.16 5.16
CA TRP A 253 -8.47 0.26 4.67
C TRP A 253 -7.68 -0.43 5.81
N ASP A 254 -8.38 -0.97 6.80
CA ASP A 254 -7.80 -1.59 8.01
C ASP A 254 -8.17 -3.08 8.14
N GLY A 255 -8.74 -3.67 7.09
CA GLY A 255 -9.13 -5.08 7.05
C GLY A 255 -7.95 -6.06 7.06
N HIS A 256 -6.72 -5.59 6.84
CA HIS A 256 -5.49 -6.37 7.01
C HIS A 256 -4.89 -6.27 8.42
N TRP A 257 -5.42 -5.40 9.28
CA TRP A 257 -4.88 -5.21 10.62
C TRP A 257 -5.15 -6.42 11.52
N THR A 258 -4.10 -6.82 12.25
CA THR A 258 -4.23 -7.79 13.33
C THR A 258 -4.97 -7.18 14.52
N ASN A 259 -5.43 -8.01 15.45
CA ASN A 259 -6.06 -7.52 16.69
C ASN A 259 -5.11 -6.59 17.49
N ALA A 260 -3.82 -6.89 17.51
CA ALA A 260 -2.83 -6.03 18.17
C ALA A 260 -2.75 -4.63 17.52
N MET A 261 -2.83 -4.57 16.19
CA MET A 261 -2.86 -3.29 15.45
C MET A 261 -4.16 -2.51 15.71
N LYS A 262 -5.31 -3.18 15.77
CA LYS A 262 -6.59 -2.52 16.10
C LYS A 262 -6.59 -1.92 17.52
N VAL A 263 -6.02 -2.64 18.49
CA VAL A 263 -5.80 -2.12 19.85
C VAL A 263 -4.86 -0.91 19.81
N ALA A 264 -3.71 -1.05 19.14
CA ALA A 264 -2.73 0.02 19.00
C ALA A 264 -3.30 1.29 18.33
N ALA A 265 -4.19 1.14 17.34
CA ALA A 265 -4.86 2.26 16.70
C ALA A 265 -5.70 3.08 17.69
N THR A 266 -6.31 2.43 18.68
CA THR A 266 -7.03 3.11 19.77
C THR A 266 -6.08 3.90 20.66
N ASP A 267 -4.91 3.34 20.98
CA ASP A 267 -3.87 4.02 21.76
C ASP A 267 -3.29 5.22 21.01
N VAL A 268 -3.04 5.08 19.71
CA VAL A 268 -2.57 6.14 18.81
C VAL A 268 -3.53 7.32 18.80
N LEU A 269 -4.84 7.06 18.71
CA LEU A 269 -5.88 8.10 18.72
C LEU A 269 -5.79 8.94 20.00
N SER A 270 -5.53 8.30 21.15
CA SER A 270 -5.33 9.02 22.41
C SER A 270 -4.03 9.87 22.43
N CYS A 271 -2.97 9.41 21.78
CA CYS A 271 -1.67 10.07 21.76
C CYS A 271 -1.63 11.30 20.84
N LEU A 272 -2.26 11.21 19.66
CA LEU A 272 -2.32 12.30 18.69
C LEU A 272 -3.20 13.46 19.16
N VAL A 273 -4.23 13.18 19.97
CA VAL A 273 -5.16 14.21 20.50
C VAL A 273 -4.60 14.96 21.72
N ARG A 274 -3.73 14.33 22.52
CA ARG A 274 -3.29 14.85 23.84
C ARG A 274 -2.10 15.82 23.81
N ILE A 275 -1.47 16.04 22.66
CA ILE A 275 -0.21 16.80 22.54
C ILE A 275 -0.33 17.76 21.35
#